data_AF-A0A172YXB8-F1
#
_entry.id   AF-A0A172YXB8-F1
#
_cell.length_a   1.000
_cell.length_b   1.000
_cell.length_c   1.000
_cell.angle_alpha   90.00
_cell.angle_beta   90.00
_cell.angle_gamma   90.00
#
_symmetry.space_group_name_H-M   'P 1'
#
loop_
_entity.id
_entity.type
_entity.pdbx_description
1 polymer ?
#
loop_
_entity_poly.entity_id
_entity_poly.type
_entity_poly.pdbx_seq_one_letter_code
_entity_poly.pdbx_strand_id
1 'polypeptide(L)'
;MTIDKQQLQKLLWAEAASFRADCADWKRNTEALDEFLGEKTVGEVALELLAENEALLKLAPSKEIIWCACGDGHAANSYGAGFMDANGGVCQNCDAAQPMVSCPLELFETLRDSANTEADEHRQCMATYRPLRQASLDSVVKKCDDLLAAKGKGEQS
;
A
#
# COMPACT_ATOMS: atom_id res chain seq x y z
N MET A 1 -0.50 28.87 -16.32
CA MET A 1 0.19 28.72 -17.61
C MET A 1 -0.69 27.91 -18.56
N THR A 2 -0.76 28.25 -19.85
CA THR A 2 -1.61 27.57 -20.87
C THR A 2 -0.79 26.84 -21.94
N ILE A 3 0.48 26.51 -21.66
CA ILE A 3 1.34 25.81 -22.62
C ILE A 3 0.86 24.38 -22.84
N ASP A 4 0.93 23.89 -24.07
CA ASP A 4 0.66 22.49 -24.38
C ASP A 4 1.81 21.62 -23.85
N LYS A 5 1.58 21.02 -22.67
CA LYS A 5 2.58 20.19 -21.97
C LYS A 5 2.93 18.92 -22.74
N GLN A 6 1.99 18.36 -23.52
CA GLN A 6 2.27 17.16 -24.33
C GLN A 6 3.19 17.51 -25.50
N GLN A 7 2.94 18.64 -26.15
CA GLN A 7 3.80 19.10 -27.25
C GLN A 7 5.18 19.50 -26.74
N LEU A 8 5.25 20.21 -25.60
CA LEU A 8 6.52 20.55 -24.93
C LEU A 8 7.36 19.30 -24.64
N GLN A 9 6.75 18.27 -24.07
CA GLN A 9 7.41 17.01 -23.75
C GLN A 9 8.01 16.33 -24.99
N LYS A 10 7.27 16.29 -26.10
CA LYS A 10 7.76 15.69 -27.35
C LYS A 10 8.99 16.42 -27.88
N LEU A 11 8.97 17.75 -27.88
CA LEU A 11 10.09 18.57 -28.36
C LEU A 11 11.33 18.41 -27.48
N LEU A 12 11.17 18.47 -26.15
CA LEU A 12 12.28 18.26 -25.21
C LEU A 12 12.89 16.85 -25.33
N TRP A 13 12.08 15.83 -25.55
CA TRP A 13 12.56 14.46 -25.78
C TRP A 13 13.29 14.30 -27.11
N ALA A 14 12.80 14.91 -28.18
CA ALA A 14 13.48 14.91 -29.47
C ALA A 14 14.84 15.62 -29.39
N GLU A 15 14.91 16.78 -28.75
CA GLU A 15 16.15 17.51 -28.53
C GLU A 15 17.15 16.71 -27.70
N ALA A 16 16.73 16.19 -26.55
CA ALA A 16 17.58 15.38 -25.68
C ALA A 16 18.08 14.10 -26.36
N ALA A 17 17.25 13.46 -27.21
CA ALA A 17 17.63 12.30 -27.98
C ALA A 17 18.67 12.64 -29.05
N SER A 18 18.45 13.69 -29.84
CA SER A 18 19.39 14.14 -30.89
C SER A 18 20.72 14.61 -30.31
N PHE A 19 20.70 15.32 -29.18
CA PHE A 19 21.92 15.73 -28.46
C PHE A 19 22.72 14.52 -27.98
N ARG A 20 22.07 13.53 -27.35
CA ARG A 20 22.75 12.30 -26.89
C ARG A 20 23.30 11.46 -28.03
N ALA A 21 22.64 11.47 -29.18
CA ALA A 21 23.06 10.73 -30.36
C ALA A 21 24.15 11.45 -31.19
N ASP A 22 24.60 12.64 -30.77
CA ASP A 22 25.45 13.54 -31.56
C ASP A 22 24.95 13.71 -33.00
N CYS A 23 23.62 13.75 -33.14
CA CYS A 23 22.95 13.78 -34.42
C CYS A 23 22.77 15.23 -34.85
N ALA A 24 23.14 15.58 -36.08
CA ALA A 24 23.05 16.94 -36.63
C ALA A 24 21.64 17.57 -36.55
N ASP A 25 20.61 16.75 -36.36
CA ASP A 25 19.21 17.17 -36.17
C ASP A 25 18.96 17.93 -34.85
N TRP A 26 19.92 17.94 -33.90
CA TRP A 26 19.75 18.65 -32.63
C TRP A 26 19.43 20.15 -32.83
N LYS A 27 20.04 20.80 -33.83
CA LYS A 27 19.78 22.22 -34.16
C LYS A 27 18.33 22.46 -34.56
N ARG A 28 17.78 21.60 -35.42
CA ARG A 28 16.39 21.68 -35.87
C ARG A 28 15.42 21.48 -34.71
N ASN A 29 15.76 20.59 -33.78
CA ASN A 29 14.95 20.35 -32.59
C ASN A 29 15.01 21.53 -31.61
N THR A 30 16.18 22.16 -31.43
CA THR A 30 16.32 23.40 -30.65
C THR A 30 15.54 24.56 -31.28
N GLU A 31 15.63 24.75 -32.60
CA GLU A 31 14.84 25.78 -33.31
C GLU A 31 13.33 25.58 -33.16
N ALA A 32 12.85 24.33 -33.31
CA ALA A 32 11.44 24.01 -33.11
C ALA A 32 10.97 24.20 -31.66
N LEU A 33 11.87 23.99 -30.68
CA LEU A 33 11.60 24.26 -29.28
C LEU A 33 11.55 25.77 -29.01
N ASP A 34 12.50 26.55 -29.52
CA ASP A 34 12.52 28.01 -29.39
C ASP A 34 11.27 28.64 -30.02
N GLU A 35 10.86 28.19 -31.22
CA GLU A 35 9.63 28.65 -31.87
C GLU A 35 8.39 28.32 -31.02
N PHE A 36 8.33 27.12 -30.44
CA PHE A 36 7.21 26.69 -29.61
C PHE A 36 7.13 27.48 -28.29
N LEU A 37 8.27 27.82 -27.68
CA LEU A 37 8.32 28.57 -26.43
C LEU A 37 8.13 30.08 -26.63
N GLY A 38 8.42 30.61 -27.82
CA GLY A 38 8.26 32.00 -28.17
C GLY A 38 9.22 32.89 -27.37
N GLU A 39 8.67 33.82 -26.58
CA GLU A 39 9.46 34.74 -25.75
C GLU A 39 10.00 34.08 -24.48
N LYS A 40 9.50 32.89 -24.11
CA LYS A 40 9.89 32.21 -22.88
C LYS A 40 11.10 31.31 -23.12
N THR A 41 11.98 31.26 -22.14
CA THR A 41 13.06 30.28 -22.10
C THR A 41 12.58 28.96 -21.52
N VAL A 42 13.29 27.86 -21.84
CA VAL A 42 13.08 26.54 -21.19
C VAL A 42 13.16 26.67 -19.67
N GLY A 43 14.05 27.53 -19.15
CA GLY A 43 14.22 27.77 -17.72
C GLY A 43 12.99 28.41 -17.08
N GLU A 44 12.40 29.43 -17.69
CA GLU A 44 11.18 30.08 -17.18
C GLU A 44 9.99 29.12 -17.20
N VAL A 45 9.85 28.33 -18.26
CA VAL A 45 8.80 27.31 -18.37
C VAL A 45 8.99 26.22 -17.31
N ALA A 46 10.23 25.80 -17.04
CA ALA A 46 10.54 24.85 -15.99
C ALA A 46 10.17 25.38 -14.60
N LEU A 47 10.47 26.65 -14.30
CA LEU A 47 10.08 27.29 -13.05
C LEU A 47 8.56 27.39 -12.89
N GLU A 48 7.84 27.75 -13.96
CA GLU A 48 6.38 27.78 -13.96
C GLU A 48 5.78 26.38 -13.74
N LEU A 49 6.32 25.35 -14.39
CA LEU A 49 5.90 23.96 -14.21
C LEU A 49 6.19 23.44 -12.79
N LEU A 50 7.31 23.85 -12.18
CA LEU A 50 7.63 23.52 -10.80
C LEU A 50 6.64 24.16 -9.82
N ALA A 51 6.32 25.44 -10.02
CA ALA A 51 5.32 26.14 -9.21
C ALA A 51 3.93 25.50 -9.36
N GLU A 52 3.56 25.10 -10.58
CA GLU A 52 2.30 24.40 -10.83
C GLU A 52 2.28 23.02 -10.16
N ASN A 53 3.38 22.25 -10.22
CA ASN A 53 3.49 20.98 -9.53
C ASN A 53 3.40 21.15 -8.01
N GLU A 54 4.02 22.18 -7.43
CA GLU A 54 3.89 22.47 -6.00
C GLU A 54 2.44 22.79 -5.62
N ALA A 55 1.74 23.56 -6.45
CA ALA A 55 0.32 23.85 -6.25
C ALA A 55 -0.53 22.57 -6.33
N LEU A 56 -0.25 21.67 -7.28
CA LEU A 56 -0.95 20.38 -7.40
C LEU A 56 -0.66 19.47 -6.19
N LEU A 57 0.57 19.46 -5.67
CA LEU A 57 0.92 18.72 -4.46
C LEU A 57 0.17 19.24 -3.22
N LYS A 58 -0.07 20.55 -3.12
CA LYS A 58 -0.89 21.13 -2.04
C LYS A 58 -2.36 20.70 -2.13
N LEU A 59 -2.85 20.42 -3.33
CA LEU A 59 -4.21 19.92 -3.57
C LEU A 59 -4.34 18.40 -3.45
N ALA A 60 -3.22 17.66 -3.52
CA ALA A 60 -3.23 16.22 -3.37
C ALA A 60 -3.65 15.83 -1.94
N PRO A 61 -4.39 14.72 -1.76
CA PRO A 61 -4.78 14.27 -0.43
C PRO A 61 -3.53 14.02 0.43
N SER A 62 -3.55 14.56 1.65
CA SER A 62 -2.49 14.38 2.63
C SER A 62 -2.23 12.90 2.88
N LYS A 63 -0.96 12.56 3.14
CA LYS A 63 -0.57 11.23 3.63
C LYS A 63 -1.01 10.98 5.06
N GLU A 64 -1.29 12.04 5.82
CA GLU A 64 -1.84 11.97 7.15
C GLU A 64 -3.34 11.64 7.09
N ILE A 65 -3.74 10.63 7.85
CA ILE A 65 -5.12 10.13 7.90
C ILE A 65 -5.72 10.45 9.27
N ILE A 66 -6.87 11.12 9.25
CA ILE A 66 -7.73 11.36 10.39
C ILE A 66 -8.78 10.24 10.44
N TRP A 67 -8.93 9.62 11.61
CA TRP A 67 -9.78 8.45 11.80
C TRP A 67 -11.06 8.81 12.57
N CYS A 68 -12.21 8.36 12.06
CA CYS A 68 -13.45 8.39 12.81
C CYS A 68 -13.56 7.17 13.73
N ALA A 69 -14.36 7.27 14.79
CA ALA A 69 -14.61 6.17 15.73
C ALA A 69 -15.23 4.92 15.06
N CYS A 70 -15.90 5.06 13.92
CA CYS A 70 -16.39 3.93 13.12
C CYS A 70 -15.29 3.15 12.38
N GLY A 71 -14.06 3.67 12.33
CA GLY A 71 -12.96 3.08 11.58
C GLY A 71 -12.75 3.65 10.17
N ASP A 72 -13.59 4.60 9.71
CA ASP A 72 -13.38 5.29 8.43
C ASP A 72 -12.21 6.28 8.52
N GLY A 73 -11.32 6.24 7.52
CA GLY A 73 -10.15 7.08 7.42
C GLY A 73 -10.27 8.15 6.34
N HIS A 74 -9.94 9.39 6.67
CA HIS A 74 -9.98 10.54 5.77
C HIS A 74 -8.63 11.25 5.72
N ALA A 75 -8.15 11.60 4.52
CA ALA A 75 -6.93 12.41 4.41
C ALA A 75 -7.13 13.77 5.10
N ALA A 76 -6.12 14.28 5.80
CA ALA A 76 -6.25 15.47 6.65
C ALA A 76 -6.75 16.74 5.92
N ASN A 77 -6.48 16.88 4.61
CA ASN A 77 -6.97 17.98 3.78
C ASN A 77 -8.16 17.59 2.88
N SER A 78 -8.81 16.47 3.18
CA SER A 78 -9.98 16.03 2.44
C SER A 78 -11.26 16.67 2.96
N TYR A 79 -12.30 16.67 2.12
CA TYR A 79 -13.65 17.07 2.54
C TYR A 79 -14.14 16.29 3.77
N GLY A 80 -13.83 15.00 3.88
CA GLY A 80 -14.23 14.17 5.03
C GLY A 80 -13.59 14.62 6.35
N ALA A 81 -12.30 15.00 6.31
CA ALA A 81 -11.63 15.58 7.48
C ALA A 81 -12.27 16.92 7.90
N GLY A 82 -12.49 17.82 6.94
CA GLY A 82 -13.16 19.10 7.23
C GLY A 82 -14.60 18.94 7.74
N PHE A 83 -15.32 17.92 7.27
CA PHE A 83 -16.64 17.58 7.81
C PHE A 83 -16.55 17.10 9.26
N MET A 84 -15.59 16.23 9.58
CA MET A 84 -15.38 15.75 10.95
C MET A 84 -15.03 16.90 11.91
N ASP A 85 -14.16 17.83 11.49
CA ASP A 85 -13.82 19.01 12.30
C ASP A 85 -15.06 19.85 12.62
N ALA A 86 -15.98 19.99 11.66
CA ALA A 86 -17.23 20.74 11.85
C ALA A 86 -18.29 20.00 12.68
N ASN A 87 -18.25 18.66 12.71
CA ASN A 87 -19.26 17.80 13.35
C ASN A 87 -18.71 17.04 14.57
N GLY A 88 -17.75 17.62 15.28
CA GLY A 88 -17.26 17.08 16.55
C GLY A 88 -16.55 15.73 16.44
N GLY A 89 -15.89 15.46 15.31
CA GLY A 89 -15.16 14.22 15.03
C GLY A 89 -16.01 13.11 14.43
N VAL A 90 -17.28 13.37 14.09
CA VAL A 90 -18.19 12.40 13.48
C VAL A 90 -18.07 12.49 11.95
N CYS A 91 -17.79 11.36 11.27
CA CYS A 91 -17.72 11.34 9.81
C CYS A 91 -19.11 11.45 9.19
N GLN A 92 -19.17 11.82 7.89
CA GLN A 92 -20.43 11.99 7.17
C GLN A 92 -21.31 10.73 7.21
N ASN A 93 -20.72 9.53 7.17
CA ASN A 93 -21.47 8.29 7.22
C ASN A 93 -22.09 8.03 8.62
N CYS A 94 -21.37 8.38 9.70
CA CYS A 94 -21.88 8.29 11.06
C CYS A 94 -22.93 9.36 11.37
N ASP A 95 -22.77 10.57 10.81
CA ASP A 95 -23.74 11.66 10.95
C ASP A 95 -25.04 11.35 10.19
N ALA A 96 -24.92 10.79 8.98
CA ALA A 96 -26.06 10.36 8.17
C ALA A 96 -26.75 9.10 8.71
N ALA A 97 -26.02 8.26 9.46
CA ALA A 97 -26.61 7.14 10.18
C ALA A 97 -27.44 7.69 11.34
N GLN A 98 -28.76 7.76 11.16
CA GLN A 98 -29.69 7.76 12.30
C GLN A 98 -29.30 6.65 13.28
N PRO A 99 -29.53 6.79 14.61
CA PRO A 99 -28.96 5.90 15.61
C PRO A 99 -29.43 4.44 15.44
N MET A 100 -28.74 3.70 14.59
CA MET A 100 -28.60 2.26 14.57
C MET A 100 -27.17 2.08 15.14
N VAL A 101 -26.95 1.57 16.35
CA VAL A 101 -27.45 0.32 16.89
C VAL A 101 -27.21 0.36 18.41
N SER A 102 -28.26 0.28 19.23
CA SER A 102 -28.08 -0.28 20.57
C SER A 102 -27.83 -1.77 20.38
N CYS A 103 -26.57 -2.18 20.27
CA CYS A 103 -26.24 -3.60 20.25
C CYS A 103 -26.70 -4.15 21.61
N PRO A 104 -27.68 -5.06 21.67
CA PRO A 104 -28.05 -5.63 22.95
C PRO A 104 -26.81 -6.35 23.47
N LEU A 105 -26.39 -6.01 24.69
CA LEU A 105 -25.23 -6.57 25.39
C LEU A 105 -25.16 -8.10 25.24
N GLU A 106 -26.33 -8.75 25.25
CA GLU A 106 -26.56 -10.17 24.99
C GLU A 106 -25.91 -10.71 23.69
N LEU A 107 -25.91 -9.95 22.60
CA LEU A 107 -25.29 -10.36 21.34
C LEU A 107 -23.76 -10.35 21.46
N PHE A 108 -23.20 -9.37 22.18
CA PHE A 108 -21.76 -9.31 22.46
C PHE A 108 -21.33 -10.44 23.39
N GLU A 109 -22.11 -10.75 24.41
CA GLU A 109 -21.85 -11.86 25.33
C GLU A 109 -21.92 -13.21 24.61
N THR A 110 -22.93 -13.40 23.76
CA THR A 110 -23.06 -14.62 22.93
C THR A 110 -21.86 -14.79 21.99
N LEU A 111 -21.43 -13.71 21.32
CA LEU A 111 -20.27 -13.76 20.43
C LEU A 111 -18.96 -14.04 21.19
N ARG A 112 -18.78 -13.42 22.36
CA ARG A 112 -17.62 -13.67 23.24
C ARG A 112 -17.59 -15.13 23.69
N ASP A 113 -18.73 -15.68 24.12
CA ASP A 113 -18.80 -17.03 24.65
C ASP A 113 -18.63 -18.08 23.55
N SER A 114 -19.15 -17.81 22.34
CA SER A 114 -18.87 -18.62 21.14
C SER A 114 -17.38 -18.60 20.79
N ALA A 115 -16.74 -17.42 20.76
CA ALA A 115 -15.32 -17.30 20.46
C ALA A 115 -14.43 -18.00 21.51
N ASN A 116 -14.81 -17.94 22.79
CA ASN A 116 -14.12 -18.66 23.87
C ASN A 116 -14.26 -20.18 23.70
N THR A 117 -15.45 -20.66 23.31
CA THR A 117 -15.70 -22.08 23.05
C THR A 117 -14.83 -22.58 21.89
N GLU A 118 -14.82 -21.85 20.77
CA GLU A 118 -13.98 -22.19 19.60
C GLU A 118 -12.48 -22.17 19.94
N ALA A 119 -12.04 -21.21 20.77
CA ALA A 119 -10.66 -21.13 21.23
C ALA A 119 -10.27 -22.32 22.13
N ASP A 120 -11.16 -22.77 23.02
CA ASP A 120 -10.92 -23.94 23.86
C ASP A 120 -10.95 -25.25 23.05
N GLU A 121 -11.86 -25.39 22.08
CA GLU A 121 -11.86 -26.52 21.14
C GLU A 121 -10.56 -26.57 20.32
N HIS A 122 -10.09 -25.42 19.83
CA HIS A 122 -8.80 -25.33 19.14
C HIS A 122 -7.64 -25.74 20.05
N ARG A 123 -7.63 -25.28 21.31
CA ARG A 123 -6.62 -25.66 22.31
C ARG A 123 -6.64 -27.16 22.59
N GLN A 124 -7.82 -27.78 22.71
CA GLN A 124 -7.96 -29.22 22.92
C GLN A 124 -7.51 -30.04 21.71
N CYS A 125 -7.88 -29.60 20.50
CA CYS A 125 -7.40 -30.20 19.24
C CYS A 125 -5.87 -30.14 19.15
N MET A 126 -5.27 -28.98 19.44
CA MET A 126 -3.82 -28.82 19.41
C MET A 126 -3.11 -29.59 20.55
N ALA A 127 -3.75 -29.74 21.70
CA ALA A 127 -3.23 -30.53 22.83
C ALA A 127 -3.13 -32.02 22.50
N THR A 128 -4.02 -32.56 21.66
CA THR A 128 -3.98 -33.96 21.20
C THR A 128 -3.11 -34.14 19.95
N TYR A 129 -3.04 -33.15 19.07
CA TYR A 129 -2.17 -33.16 17.89
C TYR A 129 -0.67 -33.21 18.25
N ARG A 130 -0.24 -32.45 19.26
CA ARG A 130 1.19 -32.32 19.62
C ARG A 130 1.82 -33.66 20.06
N PRO A 131 1.22 -34.46 20.97
CA PRO A 131 1.73 -35.78 21.34
C PRO A 131 1.72 -36.77 20.16
N LEU A 132 0.66 -36.77 19.34
CA LEU A 132 0.57 -37.66 18.16
C LEU A 132 1.68 -37.37 17.15
N ARG A 133 1.96 -36.09 16.90
CA ARG A 133 3.07 -35.66 16.03
C ARG A 133 4.43 -36.04 16.62
N GLN A 134 4.62 -35.88 17.93
CA GLN A 134 5.85 -36.26 18.59
C GLN A 134 6.09 -37.78 18.51
N ALA A 135 5.07 -38.60 18.79
CA ALA A 135 5.17 -40.06 18.66
C ALA A 135 5.48 -40.51 17.22
N SER A 136 4.90 -39.82 16.23
CA SER A 136 5.20 -40.07 14.82
C SER A 136 6.66 -39.73 14.47
N LEU A 137 7.16 -38.57 14.94
CA LEU A 137 8.56 -38.17 14.75
C LEU A 137 9.52 -39.13 15.46
N ASP A 138 9.26 -39.50 16.71
CA ASP A 138 10.08 -40.46 17.46
C ASP A 138 10.13 -41.82 16.75
N SER A 139 9.00 -42.26 16.17
CA SER A 139 8.96 -43.49 15.37
C SER A 139 9.81 -43.40 14.09
N VAL A 140 9.83 -42.24 13.43
CA VAL A 140 10.64 -42.01 12.22
C VAL A 140 12.13 -41.97 12.59
N VAL A 141 12.50 -41.23 13.64
CA VAL A 141 13.87 -41.16 14.14
C VAL A 141 14.38 -42.57 14.48
N LYS A 142 13.60 -43.36 15.21
CA LYS A 142 13.96 -44.74 15.53
C LYS A 142 14.22 -45.61 14.29
N LYS A 143 13.37 -45.49 13.26
CA LYS A 143 13.57 -46.23 11.99
C LYS A 143 14.88 -45.82 11.31
N CYS A 144 15.22 -44.53 11.33
CA CYS A 144 16.49 -44.05 10.79
C CYS A 144 17.68 -44.62 11.57
N ASP A 145 17.62 -44.62 12.90
CA ASP A 145 18.68 -45.18 13.75
C ASP A 145 18.86 -46.68 13.51
N ASP A 146 17.76 -47.43 13.40
CA ASP A 146 17.80 -48.87 13.10
C ASP A 146 18.43 -49.15 11.72
N LEU A 147 18.12 -48.33 10.71
CA LEU A 147 18.72 -48.43 9.37
C LEU A 147 20.21 -48.08 9.38
N LEU A 148 20.62 -47.07 10.13
CA LEU A 148 22.04 -46.69 10.30
C LEU A 148 22.80 -47.79 11.04
N ALA A 149 22.22 -48.37 12.10
CA ALA A 149 22.82 -49.48 12.84
C ALA A 149 22.95 -50.74 11.98
N ALA A 150 21.97 -51.03 11.12
CA ALA A 150 22.03 -52.14 10.17
C ALA A 150 23.14 -51.94 9.12
N LYS A 151 23.31 -50.72 8.61
CA LYS A 151 24.39 -50.34 7.69
C LYS A 151 25.77 -50.49 8.34
N GLY A 152 25.94 -50.01 9.57
CA GLY A 152 27.21 -50.10 10.30
C GLY A 152 27.65 -51.54 10.64
N LYS A 153 26.72 -52.49 10.70
CA LYS A 153 27.04 -53.93 10.88
C LYS A 153 27.41 -54.63 9.56
N GLY A 154 27.09 -54.03 8.41
CA GLY A 154 27.39 -54.58 7.08
C GLY A 154 28.78 -54.23 6.55
N GLU A 155 29.51 -53.30 7.18
CA GLU A 155 30.86 -52.87 6.78
C GLU A 155 31.98 -53.58 7.57
N GLN A 156 31.66 -54.56 8.42
CA GLN A 156 32.63 -55.38 9.17
C GLN A 156 32.72 -56.85 8.71
N SER A 157 32.36 -57.16 7.46
CA SER A 157 32.59 -58.49 6.88
C SER A 157 33.33 -58.43 5.54
#